data_AF-A0A0K8VUR9-F1
#
_entry.id   AF-A0A0K8VUR9-F1
#
_cell.length_a   1.000
_cell.length_b   1.000
_cell.length_c   1.000
_cell.angle_alpha   90.00
_cell.angle_beta   90.00
_cell.angle_gamma   90.00
#
_symmetry.space_group_name_H-M   'P 1'
#
loop_
_entity.id
_entity.type
_entity.pdbx_description
1 polymer ?
#
loop_
_entity_poly.entity_id
_entity_poly.type
_entity_poly.pdbx_seq_one_letter_code
_entity_poly.pdbx_strand_id
1 'polypeptide(L)'
;MKSTLDGGNTKVFAKAVQSLSKFGGDLFIEANIGGMQLRTLNPTKSAVGTYRFSRSFFDCYEVDQNEESFCKLDMRACLTVFRNTKQVERCDMALLNDRTKFQIQLKCQHETLKNTFISVDDEENITAEMAPENNCNT
;
A
#
# COMPACT_ATOMS: atom_id res chain seq x y z
N MET A 1 -3.52 -9.60 6.28
CA MET A 1 -4.19 -8.28 6.31
C MET A 1 -5.36 -8.20 5.33
N LYS A 2 -6.40 -7.43 5.66
CA LYS A 2 -7.49 -6.99 4.77
C LYS A 2 -7.84 -5.53 5.07
N SER A 3 -8.17 -4.75 4.05
CA SER A 3 -8.54 -3.35 4.23
C SER A 3 -9.48 -2.86 3.15
N THR A 4 -10.34 -1.91 3.48
CA THR A 4 -11.31 -1.29 2.59
C THR A 4 -11.12 0.23 2.59
N LEU A 5 -11.18 0.84 1.41
CA LEU A 5 -11.22 2.29 1.22
C LEU A 5 -12.50 2.68 0.49
N ASP A 6 -13.06 3.83 0.85
CA ASP A 6 -14.07 4.51 0.04
C ASP A 6 -13.43 5.12 -1.24
N GLY A 7 -14.27 5.65 -2.13
CA GLY A 7 -13.81 6.24 -3.39
C GLY A 7 -12.93 7.49 -3.20
N GLY A 8 -13.13 8.26 -2.13
CA GLY A 8 -12.34 9.45 -1.82
C GLY A 8 -10.91 9.09 -1.41
N ASN A 9 -10.79 8.23 -0.40
CA ASN A 9 -9.53 7.73 0.14
C ASN A 9 -8.81 6.85 -0.87
N THR A 10 -9.52 6.12 -1.73
CA THR A 10 -8.90 5.40 -2.86
C THR A 10 -8.13 6.35 -3.78
N LYS A 11 -8.65 7.55 -4.05
CA LYS A 11 -7.94 8.55 -4.88
C LYS A 11 -6.69 9.09 -4.17
N VAL A 12 -6.75 9.29 -2.86
CA VAL A 12 -5.59 9.71 -2.05
C VAL A 12 -4.52 8.63 -2.04
N PHE A 13 -4.92 7.38 -1.81
CA PHE A 13 -4.03 6.21 -1.84
C PHE A 13 -3.35 6.05 -3.21
N ALA A 14 -4.11 6.13 -4.29
CA ALA A 14 -3.58 6.09 -5.66
C ALA A 14 -2.54 7.20 -5.94
N LYS A 15 -2.77 8.42 -5.43
CA LYS A 15 -1.81 9.52 -5.55
C LYS A 15 -0.53 9.27 -4.76
N ALA A 16 -0.62 8.65 -3.58
CA ALA A 16 0.55 8.25 -2.80
C ALA A 16 1.40 7.22 -3.57
N VAL A 17 0.76 6.18 -4.14
CA VAL A 17 1.43 5.19 -5.01
C VAL A 17 2.09 5.88 -6.22
N GLN A 18 1.36 6.77 -6.90
CA GLN A 18 1.90 7.54 -8.04
C GLN A 18 3.08 8.45 -7.65
N SER A 19 3.08 9.01 -6.44
CA SER A 19 4.19 9.83 -5.96
C SER A 19 5.42 8.95 -5.70
N LEU A 20 5.23 7.84 -4.99
CA LEU A 20 6.27 6.86 -4.67
C LEU A 20 6.90 6.24 -5.92
N SER A 21 6.13 6.03 -6.99
CA SER A 21 6.65 5.47 -8.24
C SER A 21 7.66 6.36 -8.97
N LYS A 22 7.75 7.64 -8.62
CA LYS A 22 8.79 8.55 -9.13
C LYS A 22 10.12 8.35 -8.43
N PHE A 23 10.11 7.67 -7.28
CA PHE A 23 11.27 7.49 -6.41
C PHE A 23 11.86 6.08 -6.51
N GLY A 24 11.02 5.04 -6.57
CA GLY A 24 11.46 3.65 -6.61
C GLY A 24 10.61 2.73 -7.49
N GLY A 25 11.20 1.59 -7.85
CA GLY A 25 10.60 0.59 -8.73
C GLY A 25 9.75 -0.47 -8.02
N ASP A 26 9.89 -0.59 -6.71
CA ASP A 26 9.18 -1.56 -5.87
C ASP A 26 8.33 -0.83 -4.83
N LEU A 27 7.14 -1.36 -4.54
CA LEU A 27 6.27 -0.87 -3.48
C LEU A 27 6.24 -1.88 -2.34
N PHE A 28 6.61 -1.43 -1.15
CA PHE A 28 6.55 -2.20 0.07
C PHE A 28 5.34 -1.78 0.87
N ILE A 29 4.55 -2.74 1.31
CA ILE A 29 3.36 -2.52 2.13
C ILE A 29 3.60 -3.15 3.49
N GLU A 30 3.56 -2.32 4.53
CA GLU A 30 3.66 -2.73 5.93
C GLU A 30 2.33 -2.42 6.61
N ALA A 31 1.71 -3.41 7.24
CA ALA A 31 0.42 -3.30 7.91
C ALA A 31 0.51 -3.82 9.34
N ASN A 32 0.09 -2.98 10.30
CA ASN A 32 0.05 -3.30 11.72
C ASN A 32 -1.23 -2.75 12.36
N ILE A 33 -1.42 -2.95 13.66
CA ILE A 33 -2.64 -2.51 14.38
C ILE A 33 -2.93 -1.01 14.28
N GLY A 34 -1.91 -0.17 14.05
CA GLY A 34 -2.02 1.27 13.93
C GLY A 34 -2.42 1.75 12.53
N GLY A 35 -2.23 0.92 11.50
CA GLY A 35 -2.56 1.23 10.11
C GLY A 35 -1.54 0.68 9.12
N MET A 36 -1.50 1.27 7.94
CA MET A 36 -0.70 0.80 6.80
C MET A 36 0.33 1.84 6.36
N GLN A 37 1.54 1.40 6.05
CA GLN A 37 2.59 2.20 5.45
C GLN A 37 2.88 1.72 4.02
N LEU A 38 3.08 2.68 3.13
CA LEU A 38 3.58 2.46 1.78
C LEU A 38 5.00 2.99 1.72
N ARG A 39 5.95 2.12 1.37
CA ARG A 39 7.37 2.47 1.32
C ARG A 39 7.95 2.13 -0.04
N THR A 40 8.98 2.87 -0.43
CA THR A 40 9.78 2.55 -1.62
C THR A 40 11.22 3.01 -1.39
N LEU A 41 12.17 2.25 -1.93
CA LEU A 41 13.59 2.59 -1.92
C LEU A 41 13.96 3.21 -3.26
N ASN A 42 14.87 4.18 -3.25
CA ASN A 42 15.50 4.61 -4.50
C ASN A 42 16.38 3.46 -5.07
N PRO A 43 16.76 3.51 -6.37
CA PRO A 43 17.53 2.43 -7.00
C PRO A 43 18.87 2.11 -6.30
N THR A 44 19.50 3.08 -5.66
CA THR A 44 20.75 2.89 -4.91
C THR A 44 20.54 2.40 -3.47
N LYS A 45 19.28 2.16 -3.05
CA LYS A 45 18.89 1.73 -1.69
C LYS A 45 19.44 2.63 -0.56
N SER A 46 19.68 3.91 -0.86
CA SER A 46 20.27 4.89 0.04
C SER A 46 19.24 5.79 0.73
N ALA A 47 18.00 5.81 0.23
CA ALA A 47 16.93 6.62 0.79
C ALA A 47 15.58 5.91 0.63
N VAL A 48 14.65 6.21 1.53
CA VAL A 48 13.31 5.61 1.59
C VAL A 48 12.26 6.72 1.49
N GLY A 49 11.29 6.56 0.59
CA GLY A 49 10.05 7.32 0.59
C GLY A 49 8.98 6.59 1.38
N THR A 50 8.18 7.29 2.19
CA THR A 50 7.12 6.66 3.01
C THR A 50 5.86 7.51 3.08
N TYR A 51 4.70 6.88 2.85
CA TYR A 51 3.39 7.40 3.26
C TYR A 51 2.81 6.51 4.36
N ARG A 52 2.18 7.11 5.36
CA ARG A 52 1.52 6.40 6.46
C ARG A 52 0.04 6.73 6.49
N PHE A 53 -0.79 5.70 6.55
CA PHE A 53 -2.23 5.80 6.67
C PHE A 53 -2.65 5.21 8.00
N SER A 54 -3.27 6.02 8.87
CA SER A 54 -3.83 5.54 10.13
C SER A 54 -4.96 4.54 9.87
N ARG A 55 -5.25 3.68 10.85
CA ARG A 55 -6.39 2.75 10.78
C ARG A 55 -7.71 3.44 10.41
N SER A 56 -7.93 4.68 10.87
CA SER A 56 -9.13 5.48 10.58
C SER A 56 -9.25 5.96 9.14
N PHE A 57 -8.21 5.79 8.31
CA PHE A 57 -8.26 6.06 6.88
C PHE A 57 -9.07 5.01 6.11
N PHE A 58 -9.28 3.84 6.72
CA PHE A 58 -9.94 2.69 6.11
C PHE A 58 -11.34 2.52 6.69
N ASP A 59 -12.31 2.19 5.84
CA ASP A 59 -13.67 1.84 6.28
C ASP A 59 -13.66 0.54 7.08
N CYS A 60 -12.87 -0.43 6.61
CA CYS A 60 -12.59 -1.69 7.30
C CYS A 60 -11.08 -1.92 7.31
N TYR A 61 -10.53 -2.39 8.43
CA TYR A 61 -9.11 -2.69 8.54
C TYR A 61 -8.88 -3.85 9.52
N GLU A 62 -8.38 -4.95 8.99
CA GLU A 62 -8.13 -6.20 9.70
C GLU A 62 -6.68 -6.63 9.48
N VAL A 63 -5.93 -6.72 10.58
CA VAL A 63 -4.56 -7.24 10.60
C VAL A 63 -4.49 -8.22 11.77
N ASP A 64 -3.69 -9.28 11.61
CA ASP A 64 -3.44 -10.20 12.71
C ASP A 64 -2.66 -9.45 13.79
N GLN A 65 -3.17 -9.45 15.03
CA GLN A 65 -2.56 -8.68 16.12
C GLN A 65 -1.19 -9.24 16.53
N ASN A 66 -0.93 -10.51 16.20
CA ASN A 66 0.31 -11.20 16.56
C ASN A 66 1.36 -11.17 15.45
N GLU A 67 1.03 -10.68 14.25
CA GLU A 67 1.92 -10.68 13.10
C GLU A 67 1.84 -9.39 12.29
N GLU A 68 2.97 -8.70 12.14
CA GLU A 68 3.10 -7.65 11.14
C GLU A 68 2.94 -8.26 9.74
N SER A 69 2.01 -7.70 8.96
CA SER A 69 1.80 -8.10 7.57
C SER A 69 2.68 -7.24 6.68
N PHE A 70 3.63 -7.88 6.00
CA PHE A 70 4.55 -7.23 5.06
C PHE A 70 4.46 -7.89 3.68
N CYS A 71 4.54 -7.09 2.61
CA CYS A 71 4.79 -7.59 1.26
C CYS A 71 5.51 -6.57 0.37
N LYS A 72 6.30 -7.09 -0.59
CA LYS A 72 6.90 -6.33 -1.69
C LYS A 72 6.11 -6.61 -2.98
N LEU A 73 5.75 -5.55 -3.70
CA LEU A 73 5.01 -5.59 -4.96
C LEU A 73 5.75 -4.83 -6.06
N ASP A 74 5.59 -5.27 -7.30
CA ASP A 74 6.02 -4.50 -8.47
C ASP A 74 5.21 -3.18 -8.57
N MET A 75 5.91 -2.05 -8.61
CA MET A 75 5.27 -0.72 -8.64
C MET A 75 4.46 -0.51 -9.92
N ARG A 76 4.88 -1.06 -11.06
CA ARG A 76 4.18 -0.88 -12.35
C ARG A 76 2.83 -1.60 -12.34
N ALA A 77 2.76 -2.77 -11.71
CA ALA A 77 1.50 -3.49 -11.49
C ALA A 77 0.55 -2.65 -10.63
N CYS A 78 1.05 -2.07 -9.54
CA CYS A 78 0.26 -1.19 -8.67
C CYS A 78 -0.27 0.05 -9.42
N LEU A 79 0.58 0.74 -10.19
CA LEU A 79 0.18 1.89 -11.01
C LEU A 79 -0.89 1.53 -12.04
N THR A 80 -0.79 0.34 -12.64
CA THR A 80 -1.75 -0.13 -13.64
C THR A 80 -3.14 -0.29 -13.02
N VAL A 81 -3.23 -0.83 -11.81
CA VAL A 81 -4.49 -0.96 -11.07
C VAL A 81 -5.10 0.40 -10.75
N PHE A 82 -4.29 1.34 -10.23
CA PHE A 82 -4.75 2.66 -9.80
C PHE A 82 -4.79 3.72 -10.92
N ARG A 83 -4.60 3.33 -12.19
CA ARG A 83 -4.54 4.28 -13.32
C ARG A 83 -5.79 5.13 -13.49
N ASN A 84 -6.97 4.57 -13.20
CA ASN A 84 -8.24 5.30 -13.33
C ASN A 84 -9.14 5.06 -12.11
N THR A 85 -9.03 5.95 -11.13
CA THR A 85 -9.83 5.93 -9.89
C THR A 85 -11.05 6.86 -9.92
N LYS A 86 -11.37 7.48 -11.07
CA LYS A 86 -12.45 8.48 -11.15
C LYS A 86 -13.82 7.91 -10.79
N GLN A 87 -14.09 6.69 -11.28
CA GLN A 87 -15.36 5.98 -11.11
C GLN A 87 -15.35 4.99 -9.94
N VAL A 88 -14.25 4.92 -9.17
CA VAL A 88 -14.15 3.97 -8.06
C VAL A 88 -14.95 4.49 -6.88
N GLU A 89 -15.84 3.65 -6.36
CA GLU A 89 -16.66 3.90 -5.18
C GLU A 89 -16.10 3.20 -3.95
N ARG A 90 -15.42 2.06 -4.14
CA ARG A 90 -14.80 1.28 -3.08
C ARG A 90 -13.59 0.50 -3.60
N CYS A 91 -12.56 0.37 -2.77
CA CYS A 91 -11.38 -0.44 -3.03
C CYS A 91 -11.18 -1.41 -1.85
N ASP A 92 -11.19 -2.70 -2.12
CA ASP A 92 -10.88 -3.75 -1.14
C ASP A 92 -9.50 -4.34 -1.47
N MET A 93 -8.65 -4.46 -0.45
CA MET A 93 -7.27 -4.95 -0.57
C MET A 93 -7.03 -6.08 0.43
N ALA A 94 -6.34 -7.13 0.02
CA ALA A 94 -6.05 -8.27 0.88
C ALA A 94 -4.73 -8.98 0.50
N LEU A 95 -3.98 -9.41 1.51
CA LEU A 95 -2.85 -10.31 1.34
C LEU A 95 -3.36 -11.76 1.46
N LEU A 96 -3.14 -12.58 0.43
CA LEU A 96 -3.72 -13.93 0.25
C LEU A 96 -2.65 -15.02 0.12
N ASN A 97 -3.11 -16.28 0.12
CA ASN A 97 -2.36 -17.49 -0.25
C ASN A 97 -0.98 -17.57 0.41
N ASP A 98 -0.95 -17.62 1.73
CA ASP A 98 0.29 -17.68 2.53
C ASP A 98 1.26 -16.54 2.21
N ARG A 99 0.72 -15.35 1.90
CA ARG A 99 1.45 -14.10 1.61
C ARG A 99 2.11 -14.05 0.23
N THR A 100 1.73 -14.91 -0.71
CA THR A 100 2.28 -14.93 -2.08
C THR A 100 1.53 -14.05 -3.09
N LYS A 101 0.31 -13.59 -2.77
CA LYS A 101 -0.49 -12.75 -3.67
C LYS A 101 -1.16 -11.60 -2.92
N PHE A 102 -1.13 -10.42 -3.52
CA PHE A 102 -1.87 -9.26 -3.05
C PHE A 102 -3.04 -8.97 -3.99
N GLN A 103 -4.24 -9.05 -3.45
CA GLN A 103 -5.48 -8.77 -4.17
C GLN A 103 -5.86 -7.30 -4.02
N ILE A 104 -6.25 -6.68 -5.13
CA ILE A 104 -6.89 -5.37 -5.17
C ILE A 104 -8.18 -5.49 -5.98
N GLN A 105 -9.30 -5.16 -5.35
CA GLN A 105 -10.62 -5.19 -5.95
C GLN A 105 -11.21 -3.78 -5.95
N LEU A 106 -11.45 -3.23 -7.14
CA LEU A 106 -12.09 -1.93 -7.32
C LEU A 106 -13.55 -2.15 -7.69
N LYS A 107 -14.45 -1.66 -6.85
CA LYS A 107 -15.88 -1.52 -7.19
C LYS A 107 -16.11 -0.12 -7.72
N CYS A 108 -16.55 -0.04 -8.96
CA CYS A 108 -16.82 1.19 -9.68
C CYS A 108 -18.33 1.44 -9.82
N GLN A 109 -18.68 2.66 -10.21
CA GLN A 109 -20.02 3.03 -10.66
C GLN A 109 -20.60 2.02 -11.66
N HIS A 110 -21.93 1.88 -11.65
CA HIS A 110 -22.66 0.90 -12.47
C HIS A 110 -22.25 -0.54 -12.15
N GLU A 111 -21.91 -0.80 -10.87
CA GLU A 111 -21.61 -2.14 -10.33
C GLU A 111 -20.46 -2.86 -11.03
N THR A 112 -19.59 -2.13 -11.74
CA THR A 112 -18.44 -2.71 -12.41
C THR A 112 -17.38 -3.10 -11.38
N LEU A 113 -16.99 -4.37 -11.37
CA LEU A 113 -16.01 -4.89 -10.44
C LEU A 113 -14.73 -5.30 -11.18
N LYS A 114 -13.59 -4.73 -10.77
CA LYS A 114 -12.27 -5.06 -11.31
C LYS A 114 -11.44 -5.72 -10.23
N ASN A 115 -11.13 -7.00 -10.41
CA ASN A 115 -10.31 -7.76 -9.49
C ASN A 115 -8.91 -7.97 -10.09
N THR A 116 -7.86 -7.66 -9.34
CA THR A 116 -6.47 -7.84 -9.79
C THR A 116 -5.67 -8.51 -8.69
N PHE A 117 -4.79 -9.43 -9.09
CA PHE A 117 -3.86 -10.11 -8.20
C PHE A 117 -2.44 -9.76 -8.64
N ILE A 118 -1.67 -9.22 -7.71
CA ILE A 118 -0.26 -8.89 -7.89
C ILE A 118 0.54 -9.94 -7.13
N SER A 119 1.54 -10.54 -7.77
CA SER A 119 2.45 -11.47 -7.08
C SER A 119 3.23 -10.70 -6.02
N VAL A 120 3.35 -11.30 -4.84
CA VAL A 120 4.25 -10.80 -3.78
C VAL A 120 5.62 -11.39 -4.03
N ASP A 121 6.63 -10.55 -3.90
CA ASP A 121 8.02 -10.94 -4.02
C ASP A 121 8.55 -11.26 -2.61
N ASP A 122 9.20 -12.42 -2.44
CA ASP A 122 9.59 -12.98 -1.12
C ASP A 122 10.83 -12.30 -0.49
N GLU A 123 11.34 -11.20 -1.07
CA GLU A 123 12.53 -10.52 -0.53
C GLU A 123 12.24 -9.77 0.79
N GLU A 124 13.18 -9.89 1.73
CA GLU A 124 13.10 -9.45 3.13
C GLU A 124 12.61 -8.01 3.35
N ASN A 125 12.00 -7.83 4.52
CA ASN A 125 11.50 -6.56 5.06
C ASN A 125 12.56 -5.46 4.99
N ILE A 126 12.17 -4.25 4.59
CA ILE A 126 13.09 -3.11 4.63
C ILE A 126 13.27 -2.69 6.09
N THR A 127 14.24 -3.28 6.79
CA THR A 127 14.64 -2.92 8.16
C THR A 127 15.36 -1.58 8.26
N ALA A 128 15.13 -0.66 7.31
CA ALA A 128 15.60 0.71 7.42
C ALA A 128 14.79 1.43 8.50
N GLU A 129 15.20 1.27 9.76
CA GLU A 129 14.93 2.21 10.83
C GLU A 129 15.64 3.52 10.49
N MET A 130 15.05 4.31 9.59
CA MET A 130 15.35 5.74 9.56
C MET A 130 14.53 6.38 10.66
N ALA A 131 15.15 6.52 11.84
CA ALA A 131 14.65 7.38 12.89
C ALA A 131 14.28 8.74 12.26
N PRO A 132 13.10 9.32 12.57
CA PRO A 132 12.92 10.73 12.27
C PRO A 132 14.01 11.47 13.05
N GLU A 133 14.87 12.21 12.35
CA GLU A 133 15.77 13.15 13.02
C GLU A 133 14.90 14.19 13.72
N ASN A 134 14.55 13.93 14.98
CA ASN A 134 14.02 14.90 15.91
C ASN A 134 15.17 15.82 16.33
N ASN A 135 15.69 16.61 15.40
CA ASN A 135 16.45 17.81 15.73
C ASN A 135 15.57 19.03 15.49
N CYS A 136 14.56 19.16 16.33
CA CYS A 136 14.07 20.50 16.67
C CYS A 136 15.04 21.03 17.72
N ASN A 137 16.10 21.68 17.26
CA ASN A 137 16.95 22.50 18.12
C ASN A 137 16.09 23.68 18.61
N THR A 138 15.60 23.58 19.85
CA THR A 138 15.20 24.76 20.65
C THR A 138 16.40 25.29 21.40
#